data_AF-A0A2V6IEG1-F1
#
_entry.id   AF-A0A2V6IEG1-F1
#
_cell.length_a   1.000
_cell.length_b   1.000
_cell.length_c   1.000
_cell.angle_alpha   90.00
_cell.angle_beta   90.00
_cell.angle_gamma   90.00
#
_symmetry.space_group_name_H-M   'P 1'
#
loop_
_entity.id
_entity.type
_entity.pdbx_description
1 polymer ?
#
loop_
_entity_poly.entity_id
_entity_poly.type
_entity_poly.pdbx_seq_one_letter_code
_entity_poly.pdbx_strand_id
1 'polypeptide(L)'
;MITRRQSLKCLLAVGAATLAAPMINRGWFQLFAETTTKYSARAIDLVQRSTIVDMLNPFTLLGVLAPVKGDKQPTWFTNPETFSAADFQRFKDSRIDAMHIGVGTAGPNAYHQVMWFLGLWNGFIAHHGEHLMRVDGATGIDAAKSSGKIGIILGLQNSAHFRTPDNVDRFYQLGQRVSLLTYNSRNLIGNGSTERRDDGISDFGVTIIERINKIRMAVDVAHCGDRTTLDAFEISKAPVLITHANCRALNPDQPRCKTDEAIRKMAAKGGVMGTGVRNFVSAREPTTIEDLLNHYNHVAKLVGVEHVGVGSDIDLDGYDALPEDYKKWL
;
A
#
# COMPACT_ATOMS: atom_id res chain seq x y z
N MET A 1 31.23 -57.49 -23.16
CA MET A 1 30.41 -56.86 -24.22
C MET A 1 28.95 -57.28 -24.01
N ILE A 2 28.10 -56.33 -23.62
CA ILE A 2 26.65 -56.58 -23.46
C ILE A 2 26.03 -56.61 -24.86
N THR A 3 25.25 -57.65 -25.16
CA THR A 3 24.67 -57.83 -26.50
C THR A 3 23.53 -56.84 -26.73
N ARG A 4 23.33 -56.38 -27.98
CA ARG A 4 22.26 -55.45 -28.40
C ARG A 4 20.86 -55.83 -27.88
N ARG A 5 20.61 -57.13 -27.67
CA ARG A 5 19.34 -57.68 -27.16
C ARG A 5 19.18 -57.53 -25.64
N GLN A 6 20.28 -57.46 -24.88
CA GLN A 6 20.27 -57.17 -23.44
C GLN A 6 20.12 -55.67 -23.18
N SER A 7 20.70 -54.81 -24.03
CA SER A 7 20.53 -53.34 -23.96
C SER A 7 19.06 -52.92 -24.14
N LEU A 8 18.33 -53.55 -25.05
CA LEU A 8 16.90 -53.29 -25.29
C LEU A 8 16.00 -53.73 -24.12
N LYS A 9 16.36 -54.80 -23.40
CA LYS A 9 15.61 -55.24 -22.21
C LYS A 9 15.84 -54.33 -21.00
N CYS A 10 17.05 -53.80 -20.81
CA CYS A 10 17.29 -52.79 -19.76
C CYS A 10 16.60 -51.45 -20.07
N LEU A 11 16.56 -51.02 -21.33
CA LEU A 11 15.85 -49.79 -21.73
C LEU A 11 14.33 -49.89 -21.54
N LEU A 12 13.73 -51.06 -21.78
CA LEU A 12 12.30 -51.29 -21.52
C LEU A 12 11.98 -51.42 -20.01
N ALA A 13 12.90 -51.95 -19.20
CA ALA A 13 12.71 -52.05 -17.75
C ALA A 13 12.82 -50.68 -17.04
N VAL A 14 13.65 -49.76 -17.56
CA VAL A 14 13.76 -48.38 -17.04
C VAL A 14 12.63 -47.50 -17.59
N GLY A 15 12.14 -47.76 -18.81
CA GLY A 15 11.07 -46.98 -19.44
C GLY A 15 9.64 -47.24 -18.95
N ALA A 16 9.41 -48.31 -18.17
CA ALA A 16 8.08 -48.67 -17.67
C ALA A 16 7.84 -48.30 -16.19
N ALA A 17 8.85 -47.81 -15.46
CA ALA A 17 8.74 -47.49 -14.04
C ALA A 17 8.42 -46.02 -13.73
N THR A 18 8.25 -45.16 -14.74
CA THR A 18 7.96 -43.72 -14.55
C THR A 18 6.54 -43.31 -14.91
N LEU A 19 5.65 -44.25 -15.25
CA LEU A 19 4.26 -43.96 -15.53
C LEU A 19 3.35 -44.49 -14.42
N ALA A 20 2.64 -43.57 -13.78
CA ALA A 20 1.57 -43.78 -12.80
C ALA A 20 1.98 -44.01 -11.33
N ALA A 21 2.86 -43.17 -10.79
CA ALA A 21 2.47 -42.56 -9.52
C ALA A 21 1.37 -41.54 -9.87
N PRO A 22 0.14 -41.61 -9.33
CA PRO A 22 -0.78 -40.50 -9.49
C PRO A 22 -0.03 -39.28 -8.98
N MET A 23 0.21 -38.30 -9.85
CA MET A 23 0.56 -36.97 -9.39
C MET A 23 -0.67 -36.50 -8.63
N ILE A 24 -0.70 -36.78 -7.33
CA ILE A 24 -1.68 -36.22 -6.41
C ILE A 24 -1.30 -34.75 -6.34
N ASN A 25 -1.81 -33.97 -7.30
CA ASN A 25 -1.78 -32.53 -7.22
C ASN A 25 -2.63 -32.16 -6.01
N ARG A 26 -1.98 -31.97 -4.87
CA ARG A 26 -2.63 -31.58 -3.62
C ARG A 26 -3.26 -30.18 -3.71
N GLY A 27 -3.13 -29.51 -4.85
CA GLY A 27 -3.61 -28.15 -5.07
C GLY A 27 -2.76 -27.13 -4.33
N TRP A 28 -1.45 -27.36 -4.19
CA TRP A 28 -0.50 -26.44 -3.55
C TRP A 28 0.69 -26.20 -4.48
N PHE A 29 1.00 -24.94 -4.75
CA PHE A 29 1.98 -24.53 -5.75
C PHE A 29 3.01 -23.58 -5.13
N GLN A 30 4.28 -23.81 -5.44
CA GLN A 30 5.33 -22.82 -5.19
C GLN A 30 5.30 -21.82 -6.34
N LEU A 31 5.09 -20.54 -6.02
CA LEU A 31 4.98 -19.49 -7.04
C LEU A 31 6.28 -18.75 -7.30
N PHE A 32 7.14 -18.67 -6.27
CA PHE A 32 8.36 -17.87 -6.30
C PHE A 32 9.56 -18.80 -6.15
N ALA A 33 10.58 -18.59 -6.97
CA ALA A 33 11.76 -19.45 -6.99
C ALA A 33 12.60 -19.27 -5.71
N GLU A 34 12.54 -18.10 -5.07
CA GLU A 34 13.35 -17.76 -3.90
C GLU A 34 12.84 -18.35 -2.59
N THR A 35 11.62 -18.93 -2.56
CA THR A 35 11.01 -19.48 -1.35
C THR A 35 10.41 -20.86 -1.56
N THR A 36 10.45 -21.70 -0.51
CA THR A 36 9.78 -23.01 -0.49
C THR A 36 8.30 -22.92 -0.11
N THR A 37 7.79 -21.71 0.21
CA THR A 37 6.38 -21.48 0.53
C THR A 37 5.49 -21.88 -0.62
N LYS A 38 4.42 -22.63 -0.30
CA LYS A 38 3.41 -23.07 -1.26
C LYS A 38 2.06 -22.45 -0.93
N TYR A 39 1.31 -22.10 -1.97
CA TYR A 39 -0.03 -21.54 -1.86
C TYR A 39 -1.06 -22.49 -2.45
N SER A 40 -2.24 -22.55 -1.84
CA SER A 40 -3.32 -23.36 -2.37
C SER A 40 -3.82 -22.83 -3.72
N ALA A 41 -4.31 -23.72 -4.58
CA ALA A 41 -4.94 -23.36 -5.87
C ALA A 41 -6.04 -22.31 -5.68
N ARG A 42 -6.80 -22.45 -4.59
CA ARG A 42 -7.88 -21.53 -4.21
C ARG A 42 -7.35 -20.13 -3.87
N ALA A 43 -6.23 -20.03 -3.17
CA ALA A 43 -5.62 -18.74 -2.86
C ALA A 43 -5.13 -18.05 -4.14
N ILE A 44 -4.50 -18.82 -5.03
CA ILE A 44 -4.02 -18.33 -6.33
C ILE A 44 -5.19 -17.83 -7.19
N ASP A 45 -6.23 -18.64 -7.34
CA ASP A 45 -7.44 -18.28 -8.09
C ASP A 45 -8.10 -17.02 -7.51
N LEU A 46 -8.20 -16.93 -6.18
CA LEU A 46 -8.76 -15.76 -5.51
C LEU A 46 -7.98 -14.49 -5.85
N VAL A 47 -6.64 -14.53 -5.76
CA VAL A 47 -5.78 -13.40 -6.12
C VAL A 47 -5.95 -13.03 -7.59
N GLN A 48 -5.95 -14.01 -8.50
CA GLN A 48 -6.07 -13.78 -9.94
C GLN A 48 -7.41 -13.13 -10.33
N ARG A 49 -8.52 -13.56 -9.73
CA ARG A 49 -9.86 -13.05 -10.06
C ARG A 49 -10.22 -11.76 -9.32
N SER A 50 -9.59 -11.45 -8.19
CA SER A 50 -9.87 -10.25 -7.40
C SER A 50 -9.18 -9.02 -7.98
N THR A 51 -9.82 -7.85 -7.90
CA THR A 51 -9.13 -6.58 -8.13
C THR A 51 -8.39 -6.20 -6.85
N ILE A 52 -7.07 -6.07 -6.92
CA ILE A 52 -6.22 -5.85 -5.75
C ILE A 52 -5.79 -4.39 -5.68
N VAL A 53 -6.15 -3.73 -4.58
CA VAL A 53 -5.75 -2.36 -4.28
C VAL A 53 -4.89 -2.36 -3.03
N ASP A 54 -3.65 -1.87 -3.14
CA ASP A 54 -2.86 -1.53 -1.96
C ASP A 54 -3.16 -0.08 -1.55
N MET A 55 -3.72 0.07 -0.35
CA MET A 55 -4.18 1.34 0.19
C MET A 55 -3.04 2.24 0.64
N LEU A 56 -1.79 1.75 0.76
CA LEU A 56 -0.62 2.62 0.71
C LEU A 56 0.58 1.80 0.22
N ASN A 57 1.01 2.11 -1.00
CA ASN A 57 2.22 1.56 -1.60
C ASN A 57 3.05 2.72 -2.16
N PRO A 58 4.24 3.01 -1.63
CA PRO A 58 5.10 4.09 -2.13
C PRO A 58 5.62 3.87 -3.55
N PHE A 59 5.34 2.72 -4.19
CA PHE A 59 5.84 2.25 -5.49
C PHE A 59 7.35 1.94 -5.48
N THR A 60 8.12 2.78 -4.82
CA THR A 60 9.55 2.63 -4.50
C THR A 60 9.80 3.27 -3.12
N LEU A 61 10.39 2.55 -2.17
CA LEU A 61 10.69 3.05 -0.80
C LEU A 61 11.80 4.11 -0.80
N LEU A 62 12.72 4.05 -1.75
CA LEU A 62 13.86 4.97 -1.88
C LEU A 62 13.63 6.08 -2.93
N GLY A 63 12.61 5.94 -3.79
CA GLY A 63 12.41 6.84 -4.93
C GLY A 63 11.48 8.02 -4.64
N VAL A 64 11.81 9.15 -5.27
CA VAL A 64 11.26 10.52 -5.17
C VAL A 64 11.90 11.43 -4.10
N LEU A 65 12.23 10.97 -2.87
CA LEU A 65 12.83 11.88 -1.86
C LEU A 65 14.23 11.52 -1.35
N ALA A 66 14.79 10.34 -1.68
CA ALA A 66 16.11 9.93 -1.19
C ALA A 66 16.93 9.20 -2.26
N PRO A 67 17.52 9.92 -3.24
CA PRO A 67 18.30 9.27 -4.29
C PRO A 67 19.55 8.60 -3.70
N VAL A 68 19.59 7.26 -3.72
CA VAL A 68 20.77 6.49 -3.30
C VAL A 68 21.84 6.56 -4.39
N LYS A 69 23.10 6.72 -3.96
CA LYS A 69 24.26 6.68 -4.85
C LYS A 69 24.51 5.23 -5.30
N GLY A 70 24.16 4.91 -6.54
CA GLY A 70 24.36 3.58 -7.15
C GLY A 70 23.09 2.74 -7.29
N ASP A 71 21.96 3.22 -6.80
CA ASP A 71 20.65 2.64 -7.11
C ASP A 71 20.21 3.12 -8.50
N LYS A 72 19.77 2.19 -9.35
CA LYS A 72 19.15 2.55 -10.65
C LYS A 72 17.77 3.20 -10.42
N GLN A 73 17.16 2.94 -9.27
CA GLN A 73 15.92 3.59 -8.81
C GLN A 73 16.26 4.82 -7.97
N PRO A 74 16.49 5.96 -8.64
CA PRO A 74 15.49 7.04 -8.63
C PRO A 74 15.48 7.82 -9.96
N THR A 75 15.96 7.21 -11.05
CA THR A 75 16.00 7.90 -12.34
C THR A 75 14.66 7.89 -13.06
N TRP A 76 13.74 6.96 -12.80
CA TRP A 76 12.46 6.85 -13.53
C TRP A 76 11.66 8.16 -13.59
N PHE A 77 11.66 8.94 -12.52
CA PHE A 77 10.92 10.20 -12.50
C PHE A 77 11.65 11.36 -13.19
N THR A 78 12.98 11.30 -13.31
CA THR A 78 13.82 12.33 -13.94
C THR A 78 14.31 11.97 -15.35
N ASN A 79 14.27 10.68 -15.68
CA ASN A 79 14.62 10.05 -16.94
C ASN A 79 13.71 8.80 -17.12
N PRO A 80 12.45 8.99 -17.55
CA PRO A 80 11.47 7.91 -17.58
C PRO A 80 11.81 6.75 -18.52
N GLU A 81 12.68 6.96 -19.51
CA GLU A 81 13.15 5.87 -20.40
C GLU A 81 13.90 4.75 -19.67
N THR A 82 14.35 4.97 -18.43
CA THR A 82 15.01 3.94 -17.61
C THR A 82 14.03 3.00 -16.91
N PHE A 83 12.72 3.27 -16.94
CA PHE A 83 11.70 2.32 -16.49
C PHE A 83 11.44 1.30 -17.59
N SER A 84 11.99 0.10 -17.41
CA SER A 84 11.99 -0.93 -18.44
C SER A 84 10.76 -1.83 -18.39
N ALA A 85 10.52 -2.59 -19.45
CA ALA A 85 9.49 -3.63 -19.46
C ALA A 85 9.73 -4.69 -18.38
N ALA A 86 10.99 -4.97 -18.01
CA ALA A 86 11.31 -5.90 -16.93
C ALA A 86 10.91 -5.32 -15.55
N ASP A 87 11.11 -4.02 -15.34
CA ASP A 87 10.66 -3.35 -14.12
C ASP A 87 9.13 -3.41 -14.02
N PHE A 88 8.42 -3.06 -15.11
CA PHE A 88 6.96 -3.19 -15.16
C PHE A 88 6.46 -4.61 -14.91
N GLN A 89 7.15 -5.63 -15.45
CA GLN A 89 6.76 -7.03 -15.26
C GLN A 89 6.77 -7.42 -13.78
N ARG A 90 7.69 -6.89 -12.96
CA ARG A 90 7.70 -7.12 -11.50
C ARG A 90 6.42 -6.62 -10.83
N PHE A 91 5.93 -5.44 -11.23
CA PHE A 91 4.64 -4.92 -10.76
C PHE A 91 3.48 -5.79 -11.23
N LYS A 92 3.49 -6.29 -12.47
CA LYS A 92 2.47 -7.23 -12.95
C LYS A 92 2.46 -8.55 -12.19
N ASP A 93 3.64 -9.07 -11.86
CA ASP A 93 3.81 -10.33 -11.14
C ASP A 93 3.36 -10.24 -9.68
N SER A 94 3.41 -9.04 -9.08
CA SER A 94 2.86 -8.76 -7.75
C SER A 94 1.34 -8.96 -7.65
N ARG A 95 0.64 -8.89 -8.80
CA ARG A 95 -0.83 -8.92 -8.94
C ARG A 95 -1.58 -7.77 -8.26
N ILE A 96 -0.89 -6.72 -7.83
CA ILE A 96 -1.54 -5.47 -7.40
C ILE A 96 -2.03 -4.74 -8.66
N ASP A 97 -3.33 -4.46 -8.74
CA ASP A 97 -3.94 -3.78 -9.89
C ASP A 97 -3.92 -2.26 -9.73
N ALA A 98 -4.06 -1.76 -8.49
CA ALA A 98 -3.97 -0.34 -8.18
C ALA A 98 -3.19 -0.07 -6.89
N MET A 99 -2.42 1.02 -6.90
CA MET A 99 -1.56 1.45 -5.81
C MET A 99 -1.93 2.88 -5.42
N HIS A 100 -2.32 3.07 -4.16
CA HIS A 100 -2.35 4.41 -3.58
C HIS A 100 -0.93 4.80 -3.16
N ILE A 101 -0.35 5.71 -3.93
CA ILE A 101 0.95 6.28 -3.62
C ILE A 101 0.76 7.45 -2.65
N GLY A 102 1.69 7.60 -1.71
CA GLY A 102 1.68 8.71 -0.78
C GLY A 102 3.07 9.03 -0.28
N VAL A 103 3.39 10.31 -0.19
CA VAL A 103 4.63 10.80 0.42
C VAL A 103 4.33 11.68 1.63
N GLY A 104 5.12 11.53 2.68
CA GLY A 104 5.14 12.46 3.80
C GLY A 104 5.84 13.75 3.39
N THR A 105 5.12 14.87 3.36
CA THR A 105 5.72 16.20 3.17
C THR A 105 5.72 16.94 4.51
N ALA A 106 6.71 17.80 4.75
CA ALA A 106 6.78 18.55 6.01
C ALA A 106 7.49 19.90 5.82
N GLY A 107 7.27 20.77 6.81
CA GLY A 107 7.96 22.06 6.90
C GLY A 107 7.45 23.12 5.91
N PRO A 108 8.13 24.27 5.84
CA PRO A 108 7.66 25.45 5.08
C PRO A 108 7.52 25.20 3.57
N ASN A 109 8.23 24.19 3.06
CA ASN A 109 8.26 23.83 1.64
C ASN A 109 7.22 22.78 1.24
N ALA A 110 6.33 22.33 2.12
CA ALA A 110 5.34 21.28 1.83
C ALA A 110 4.53 21.57 0.56
N TYR A 111 4.09 22.82 0.34
CA TYR A 111 3.38 23.21 -0.87
C TYR A 111 4.18 22.93 -2.16
N HIS A 112 5.45 23.33 -2.21
CA HIS A 112 6.31 23.10 -3.38
C HIS A 112 6.66 21.61 -3.54
N GLN A 113 6.88 20.89 -2.44
CA GLN A 113 7.15 19.45 -2.47
C GLN A 113 5.96 18.68 -3.07
N VAL A 114 4.72 19.00 -2.67
CA VAL A 114 3.53 18.34 -3.25
C VAL A 114 3.33 18.70 -4.72
N MET A 115 3.53 19.97 -5.09
CA MET A 115 3.48 20.37 -6.51
C MET A 115 4.49 19.58 -7.36
N TRP A 116 5.72 19.44 -6.87
CA TRP A 116 6.76 18.67 -7.53
C TRP A 116 6.43 17.18 -7.60
N PHE A 117 5.99 16.57 -6.49
CA PHE A 117 5.56 15.18 -6.42
C PHE A 117 4.45 14.87 -7.44
N LEU A 118 3.37 15.66 -7.44
CA LEU A 118 2.28 15.46 -8.39
C LEU A 118 2.73 15.72 -9.83
N GLY A 119 3.59 16.71 -10.07
CA GLY A 119 4.15 16.97 -11.40
C GLY A 119 4.95 15.78 -11.94
N LEU A 120 5.85 15.22 -11.12
CA LEU A 120 6.63 14.04 -11.48
C LEU A 120 5.74 12.84 -11.76
N TRP A 121 4.79 12.55 -10.88
CA TRP A 121 3.92 11.39 -11.06
C TRP A 121 3.00 11.51 -12.28
N ASN A 122 2.41 12.68 -12.51
CA ASN A 122 1.61 12.88 -13.71
C ASN A 122 2.47 12.77 -14.99
N GLY A 123 3.70 13.30 -14.98
CA GLY A 123 4.64 13.15 -16.09
C GLY A 123 5.05 11.69 -16.34
N PHE A 124 5.38 10.96 -15.28
CA PHE A 124 5.77 9.56 -15.34
C PHE A 124 4.63 8.66 -15.86
N ILE A 125 3.41 8.84 -15.33
CA ILE A 125 2.22 8.13 -15.81
C ILE A 125 1.94 8.45 -17.29
N ALA A 126 2.07 9.72 -17.69
CA ALA A 126 1.84 10.12 -19.08
C ALA A 126 2.88 9.52 -20.04
N HIS A 127 4.14 9.42 -19.61
CA HIS A 127 5.21 8.83 -20.41
C HIS A 127 5.04 7.32 -20.59
N HIS A 128 4.56 6.61 -19.54
CA HIS A 128 4.33 5.16 -19.57
C HIS A 128 2.84 4.80 -19.66
N GLY A 129 2.09 5.53 -20.49
CA GLY A 129 0.64 5.36 -20.62
C GLY A 129 0.22 3.97 -21.11
N GLU A 130 1.13 3.18 -21.70
CA GLU A 130 0.96 1.78 -22.07
C GLU A 130 0.96 0.83 -20.85
N HIS A 131 1.66 1.21 -19.78
CA HIS A 131 1.86 0.39 -18.58
C HIS A 131 1.08 0.91 -17.36
N LEU A 132 0.98 2.22 -17.22
CA LEU A 132 0.42 2.90 -16.06
C LEU A 132 -0.83 3.70 -16.44
N MET A 133 -1.70 3.93 -15.47
CA MET A 133 -2.79 4.88 -15.61
C MET A 133 -3.11 5.58 -14.30
N ARG A 134 -3.49 6.86 -14.37
CA ARG A 134 -3.99 7.57 -13.19
C ARG A 134 -5.40 7.10 -12.86
N VAL A 135 -5.67 6.89 -11.57
CA VAL A 135 -6.97 6.49 -11.05
C VAL A 135 -7.59 7.66 -10.31
N ASP A 136 -8.55 8.31 -10.96
CA ASP A 136 -9.24 9.50 -10.43
C ASP A 136 -10.57 9.18 -9.74
N GLY A 137 -10.97 7.90 -9.68
CA GLY A 137 -12.22 7.43 -9.08
C GLY A 137 -12.38 5.91 -9.21
N ALA A 138 -13.47 5.37 -8.63
CA ALA A 138 -13.70 3.93 -8.53
C ALA A 138 -13.69 3.20 -9.89
N THR A 139 -14.29 3.77 -10.93
CA THR A 139 -14.28 3.18 -12.28
C THR A 139 -12.87 3.07 -12.86
N GLY A 140 -11.92 3.90 -12.41
CA GLY A 140 -10.51 3.82 -12.79
C GLY A 140 -9.81 2.60 -12.19
N ILE A 141 -10.25 2.13 -11.02
CA ILE A 141 -9.72 0.92 -10.39
C ILE A 141 -10.09 -0.31 -11.23
N ASP A 142 -11.35 -0.42 -11.64
CA ASP A 142 -11.82 -1.50 -12.50
C ASP A 142 -11.13 -1.48 -13.88
N ALA A 143 -10.95 -0.28 -14.43
CA ALA A 143 -10.27 -0.07 -15.71
C ALA A 143 -8.79 -0.47 -15.67
N ALA A 144 -8.09 -0.25 -14.55
CA ALA A 144 -6.69 -0.66 -14.38
C ALA A 144 -6.54 -2.17 -14.59
N LYS A 145 -7.36 -2.96 -13.88
CA LYS A 145 -7.36 -4.42 -14.05
C LYS A 145 -7.71 -4.84 -15.48
N SER A 146 -8.82 -4.34 -16.04
CA SER A 146 -9.29 -4.78 -17.36
C SER A 146 -8.34 -4.40 -18.51
N SER A 147 -7.59 -3.31 -18.36
CA SER A 147 -6.61 -2.86 -19.36
C SER A 147 -5.25 -3.54 -19.24
N GLY A 148 -5.01 -4.30 -18.16
CA GLY A 148 -3.71 -4.89 -17.87
C GLY A 148 -2.67 -3.89 -17.36
N LYS A 149 -3.04 -2.62 -17.15
CA LYS A 149 -2.17 -1.56 -16.59
C LYS A 149 -2.10 -1.64 -15.07
N ILE A 150 -1.20 -0.87 -14.47
CA ILE A 150 -1.20 -0.58 -13.04
C ILE A 150 -1.86 0.79 -12.82
N GLY A 151 -2.89 0.81 -11.98
CA GLY A 151 -3.58 2.02 -11.57
C GLY A 151 -2.82 2.76 -10.48
N ILE A 152 -2.61 4.06 -10.64
CA ILE A 152 -1.95 4.92 -9.66
C ILE A 152 -2.96 5.90 -9.08
N ILE A 153 -3.28 5.75 -7.80
CA ILE A 153 -4.10 6.68 -7.03
C ILE A 153 -3.14 7.67 -6.37
N LEU A 154 -3.18 8.95 -6.77
CA LEU A 154 -2.30 9.96 -6.20
C LEU A 154 -2.84 10.42 -4.83
N GLY A 155 -2.07 10.22 -3.77
CA GLY A 155 -2.38 10.76 -2.45
C GLY A 155 -1.14 11.29 -1.73
N LEU A 156 -1.38 11.78 -0.51
CA LEU A 156 -0.36 12.41 0.33
C LEU A 156 -0.52 11.94 1.77
N GLN A 157 0.61 11.67 2.43
CA GLN A 157 0.65 11.26 3.84
C GLN A 157 0.71 12.44 4.81
N ASN A 158 0.66 13.67 4.29
CA ASN A 158 0.47 14.90 5.07
C ASN A 158 -0.29 15.93 4.25
N SER A 159 -1.10 16.75 4.91
CA SER A 159 -1.90 17.79 4.26
C SER A 159 -1.40 19.22 4.54
N ALA A 160 -0.11 19.36 4.90
CA ALA A 160 0.51 20.65 5.21
C ALA A 160 0.61 21.61 3.98
N HIS A 161 0.37 21.12 2.77
CA HIS A 161 0.25 21.93 1.55
C HIS A 161 -1.08 22.69 1.46
N PHE A 162 -2.09 22.33 2.25
CA PHE A 162 -3.33 23.11 2.34
C PHE A 162 -3.12 24.32 3.26
N ARG A 163 -2.90 25.49 2.64
CA ARG A 163 -2.79 26.79 3.33
C ARG A 163 -4.12 27.53 3.38
N THR A 164 -5.04 27.19 2.49
CA THR A 164 -6.44 27.65 2.45
C THR A 164 -7.35 26.52 1.94
N PRO A 165 -8.66 26.55 2.17
CA PRO A 165 -9.60 25.58 1.59
C PRO A 165 -9.51 25.48 0.06
N ASP A 166 -9.28 26.59 -0.65
CA ASP A 166 -9.11 26.59 -2.12
C ASP A 166 -7.93 25.72 -2.58
N ASN A 167 -6.93 25.48 -1.73
CA ASN A 167 -5.83 24.59 -2.08
C ASN A 167 -6.32 23.15 -2.26
N VAL A 168 -7.34 22.72 -1.51
CA VAL A 168 -7.94 21.38 -1.68
C VAL A 168 -8.41 21.20 -3.13
N ASP A 169 -9.09 22.19 -3.70
CA ASP A 169 -9.54 22.11 -5.09
C ASP A 169 -8.36 22.12 -6.06
N ARG A 170 -7.37 22.99 -5.84
CA ARG A 170 -6.19 23.08 -6.72
C ARG A 170 -5.47 21.73 -6.81
N PHE A 171 -5.19 21.10 -5.66
CA PHE A 171 -4.50 19.82 -5.65
C PHE A 171 -5.39 18.65 -6.10
N TYR A 172 -6.70 18.73 -5.89
CA TYR A 172 -7.64 17.79 -6.50
C TYR A 172 -7.57 17.85 -8.04
N GLN A 173 -7.52 19.05 -8.63
CA GLN A 173 -7.38 19.22 -10.08
C GLN A 173 -6.04 18.70 -10.63
N LEU A 174 -5.00 18.67 -9.79
CA LEU A 174 -3.71 18.04 -10.12
C LEU A 174 -3.71 16.51 -9.96
N GLY A 175 -4.84 15.92 -9.55
CA GLY A 175 -5.05 14.49 -9.47
C GLY A 175 -5.02 13.90 -8.07
N GLN A 176 -4.82 14.69 -7.01
CA GLN A 176 -4.88 14.17 -5.63
C GLN A 176 -6.28 13.61 -5.33
N ARG A 177 -6.37 12.37 -4.82
CA ARG A 177 -7.63 11.69 -4.46
C ARG A 177 -7.71 11.24 -3.01
N VAL A 178 -6.58 11.10 -2.34
CA VAL A 178 -6.52 10.77 -0.91
C VAL A 178 -5.68 11.83 -0.19
N SER A 179 -6.14 12.30 0.96
CA SER A 179 -5.42 13.26 1.79
C SER A 179 -5.38 12.81 3.23
N LEU A 180 -4.19 12.43 3.67
CA LEU A 180 -3.93 12.14 5.07
C LEU A 180 -3.75 13.46 5.83
N LEU A 181 -4.61 13.70 6.83
CA LEU A 181 -4.72 15.00 7.47
C LEU A 181 -3.41 15.48 8.12
N THR A 182 -2.66 14.58 8.77
CA THR A 182 -1.39 14.88 9.46
C THR A 182 -0.41 13.73 9.31
N TYR A 183 0.89 13.98 9.13
CA TYR A 183 1.89 12.93 9.33
C TYR A 183 2.13 12.67 10.84
N ASN A 184 3.35 12.34 11.25
CA ASN A 184 3.71 12.05 12.64
C ASN A 184 3.63 13.26 13.60
N SER A 185 3.87 14.46 13.10
CA SER A 185 3.84 15.71 13.88
C SER A 185 2.63 16.57 13.55
N ARG A 186 2.31 17.55 14.40
CA ARG A 186 1.23 18.49 14.15
C ARG A 186 1.45 19.35 12.90
N ASN A 187 0.35 19.73 12.27
CA ASN A 187 0.29 20.77 11.23
C ASN A 187 -0.87 21.73 11.54
N LEU A 188 -1.28 22.57 10.57
CA LEU A 188 -2.40 23.51 10.78
C LEU A 188 -3.76 22.83 10.95
N ILE A 189 -3.90 21.57 10.54
CA ILE A 189 -5.16 20.81 10.50
C ILE A 189 -5.40 20.07 11.82
N GLY A 190 -4.37 19.43 12.38
CA GLY A 190 -4.49 18.66 13.62
C GLY A 190 -3.14 18.11 14.11
N ASN A 191 -3.19 17.09 14.96
CA ASN A 191 -2.01 16.45 15.56
C ASN A 191 -1.74 15.05 15.00
N GLY A 192 -0.46 14.78 14.75
CA GLY A 192 0.03 13.45 14.37
C GLY A 192 0.15 12.50 15.56
N SER A 193 0.26 11.21 15.28
CA SER A 193 0.25 10.15 16.29
C SER A 193 1.43 10.19 17.25
N THR A 194 2.55 10.78 16.85
CA THR A 194 3.75 10.90 17.70
C THR A 194 3.94 12.32 18.24
N GLU A 195 2.94 13.18 18.09
CA GLU A 195 2.98 14.52 18.68
C GLU A 195 2.90 14.42 20.21
N ARG A 196 3.60 15.32 20.92
CA ARG A 196 3.62 15.31 22.39
C ARG A 196 2.22 15.47 23.00
N ARG A 197 1.33 16.17 22.29
CA ARG A 197 -0.07 16.40 22.67
C ARG A 197 -0.96 16.31 21.43
N ASP A 198 -2.06 15.59 21.57
CA ASP A 198 -3.12 15.52 20.58
C ASP A 198 -4.33 16.34 21.04
N ASP A 199 -4.44 17.56 20.52
CA ASP A 199 -5.53 18.49 20.82
C ASP A 199 -6.72 18.32 19.85
N GLY A 200 -6.62 17.38 18.90
CA GLY A 200 -7.66 17.12 17.91
C GLY A 200 -7.55 17.93 16.62
N ILE A 201 -8.68 18.06 15.94
CA ILE A 201 -8.80 18.86 14.70
C ILE A 201 -9.00 20.34 15.05
N SER A 202 -8.24 21.22 14.39
CA SER A 202 -8.36 22.68 14.55
C SER A 202 -9.56 23.25 13.79
N ASP A 203 -9.96 24.50 14.07
CA ASP A 203 -10.97 25.21 13.27
C ASP A 203 -10.61 25.26 11.78
N PHE A 204 -9.32 25.48 11.47
CA PHE A 204 -8.83 25.42 10.09
C PHE A 204 -9.01 24.01 9.52
N GLY A 205 -8.66 22.97 10.28
CA GLY A 205 -8.85 21.58 9.89
C GLY A 205 -10.30 21.21 9.61
N VAL A 206 -11.26 21.75 10.37
CA VAL A 206 -12.70 21.60 10.09
C VAL A 206 -13.00 22.10 8.67
N THR A 207 -12.56 23.32 8.32
CA THR A 207 -12.80 23.88 6.98
C THR A 207 -12.17 23.06 5.86
N ILE A 208 -11.02 22.43 6.12
CA ILE A 208 -10.35 21.53 5.17
C ILE A 208 -11.15 20.23 4.98
N ILE A 209 -11.59 19.58 6.06
CA ILE A 209 -12.39 18.34 5.97
C ILE A 209 -13.70 18.61 5.23
N GLU A 210 -14.38 19.73 5.52
CA GLU A 210 -15.59 20.12 4.82
C GLU A 210 -15.35 20.32 3.31
N ARG A 211 -14.22 20.94 2.94
CA ARG A 211 -13.88 21.13 1.52
C ARG A 211 -13.53 19.82 0.83
N ILE A 212 -12.77 18.94 1.49
CA ILE A 212 -12.44 17.58 1.02
C ILE A 212 -13.73 16.79 0.76
N ASN A 213 -14.68 16.81 1.69
CA ASN A 213 -15.99 16.18 1.52
C ASN A 213 -16.76 16.76 0.33
N LYS A 214 -16.78 18.10 0.18
CA LYS A 214 -17.51 18.79 -0.90
C LYS A 214 -16.96 18.43 -2.29
N ILE A 215 -15.65 18.30 -2.45
CA ILE A 215 -15.02 17.91 -3.72
C ILE A 215 -14.94 16.40 -3.93
N ARG A 216 -15.29 15.61 -2.89
CA ARG A 216 -15.27 14.14 -2.88
C ARG A 216 -13.86 13.54 -2.98
N MET A 217 -12.88 14.19 -2.34
CA MET A 217 -11.59 13.60 -2.05
C MET A 217 -11.69 12.75 -0.77
N ALA A 218 -10.93 11.66 -0.67
CA ALA A 218 -10.94 10.80 0.51
C ALA A 218 -10.14 11.44 1.66
N VAL A 219 -10.74 11.47 2.86
CA VAL A 219 -10.03 11.80 4.10
C VAL A 219 -9.33 10.54 4.61
N ASP A 220 -8.06 10.66 4.96
CA ASP A 220 -7.29 9.61 5.62
C ASP A 220 -6.73 10.09 6.96
N VAL A 221 -6.74 9.19 7.95
CA VAL A 221 -6.31 9.46 9.32
C VAL A 221 -5.23 8.49 9.82
N ALA A 222 -4.62 7.70 8.93
CA ALA A 222 -3.63 6.68 9.32
C ALA A 222 -2.57 7.22 10.31
N HIS A 223 -1.86 8.30 9.99
CA HIS A 223 -0.87 8.93 10.88
C HIS A 223 -1.42 9.86 11.98
N CYS A 224 -2.72 10.15 12.00
CA CYS A 224 -3.29 11.07 12.99
C CYS A 224 -3.24 10.50 14.40
N GLY A 225 -3.13 11.38 15.40
CA GLY A 225 -3.38 11.05 16.80
C GLY A 225 -4.81 10.56 17.03
N ASP A 226 -5.07 9.97 18.19
CA ASP A 226 -6.39 9.42 18.54
C ASP A 226 -7.51 10.45 18.53
N ARG A 227 -7.30 11.60 19.20
CA ARG A 227 -8.29 12.68 19.24
C ARG A 227 -8.50 13.25 17.86
N THR A 228 -7.42 13.54 17.12
CA THR A 228 -7.50 14.00 15.73
C THR A 228 -8.26 13.00 14.84
N THR A 229 -8.05 11.70 15.04
CA THR A 229 -8.76 10.62 14.34
C THR A 229 -10.26 10.61 14.66
N LEU A 230 -10.62 10.66 15.95
CA LEU A 230 -12.00 10.64 16.40
C LEU A 230 -12.77 11.89 15.96
N ASP A 231 -12.14 13.07 16.04
CA ASP A 231 -12.72 14.33 15.58
C ASP A 231 -12.98 14.30 14.07
N ALA A 232 -12.04 13.76 13.27
CA ALA A 232 -12.26 13.59 11.84
C ALA A 232 -13.46 12.70 11.51
N PHE A 233 -13.69 11.64 12.31
CA PHE A 233 -14.92 10.85 12.22
C PHE A 233 -16.16 11.59 12.73
N GLU A 234 -16.06 12.62 13.55
CA GLU A 234 -17.25 13.38 13.97
C GLU A 234 -17.60 14.45 12.93
N ILE A 235 -16.59 15.11 12.37
CA ILE A 235 -16.71 16.21 11.43
C ILE A 235 -17.08 15.71 10.02
N SER A 236 -16.45 14.64 9.53
CA SER A 236 -16.63 14.19 8.14
C SER A 236 -18.03 13.64 7.89
N LYS A 237 -18.68 14.15 6.86
CA LYS A 237 -19.99 13.67 6.35
C LYS A 237 -19.84 12.48 5.39
N ALA A 238 -18.63 12.22 4.90
CA ALA A 238 -18.28 11.07 4.06
C ALA A 238 -17.47 10.03 4.86
N PRO A 239 -17.36 8.78 4.36
CA PRO A 239 -16.46 7.79 4.93
C PRO A 239 -15.03 8.32 5.04
N VAL A 240 -14.36 7.98 6.14
CA VAL A 240 -12.96 8.32 6.41
C VAL A 240 -12.15 7.02 6.40
N LEU A 241 -10.99 7.05 5.76
CA LEU A 241 -10.13 5.88 5.60
C LEU A 241 -9.06 5.85 6.70
N ILE A 242 -8.62 4.64 7.04
CA ILE A 242 -7.33 4.41 7.69
C ILE A 242 -6.50 3.67 6.66
N THR A 243 -5.73 4.37 5.83
CA THR A 243 -5.10 3.74 4.66
C THR A 243 -4.02 2.70 5.00
N HIS A 244 -3.29 2.91 6.10
CA HIS A 244 -2.25 2.01 6.57
C HIS A 244 -1.99 2.22 8.07
N ALA A 245 -2.44 1.29 8.90
CA ALA A 245 -2.12 1.22 10.31
C ALA A 245 -2.36 -0.21 10.82
N ASN A 246 -1.85 -0.52 12.01
CA ASN A 246 -2.13 -1.80 12.67
C ASN A 246 -3.06 -1.61 13.87
N CYS A 247 -3.42 -2.71 14.53
CA CYS A 247 -4.35 -2.72 15.67
C CYS A 247 -3.62 -2.51 16.99
N ARG A 248 -4.01 -1.50 17.77
CA ARG A 248 -3.36 -1.18 19.04
C ARG A 248 -3.59 -2.24 20.11
N ALA A 249 -4.69 -2.99 20.02
CA ALA A 249 -4.94 -4.16 20.88
C ALA A 249 -3.84 -5.23 20.81
N LEU A 250 -3.08 -5.30 19.70
CA LEU A 250 -2.00 -6.28 19.48
C LEU A 250 -0.60 -5.68 19.64
N ASN A 251 -0.48 -4.35 19.58
CA ASN A 251 0.77 -3.62 19.83
C ASN A 251 0.46 -2.32 20.61
N PRO A 252 0.26 -2.40 21.94
CA PRO A 252 -0.34 -1.33 22.75
C PRO A 252 0.45 -0.02 22.81
N ASP A 253 1.78 -0.11 22.86
CA ASP A 253 2.66 1.04 23.04
C ASP A 253 3.02 1.73 21.72
N GLN A 254 2.52 1.23 20.59
CA GLN A 254 2.79 1.78 19.27
C GLN A 254 1.76 2.86 18.91
N PRO A 255 2.10 4.17 18.98
CA PRO A 255 1.16 5.27 18.70
C PRO A 255 0.57 5.22 17.28
N ARG A 256 1.27 4.64 16.31
CA ARG A 256 0.76 4.51 14.93
C ARG A 256 -0.33 3.47 14.76
N CYS A 257 -0.46 2.51 15.67
CA CYS A 257 -1.59 1.56 15.66
C CYS A 257 -2.88 2.25 16.05
N LYS A 258 -4.06 1.81 15.59
CA LYS A 258 -5.37 2.41 15.91
C LYS A 258 -6.09 1.67 17.03
N THR A 259 -6.82 2.41 17.86
CA THR A 259 -7.67 1.85 18.92
C THR A 259 -8.89 1.13 18.33
N ASP A 260 -9.44 0.16 19.04
CA ASP A 260 -10.68 -0.50 18.65
C ASP A 260 -11.85 0.49 18.54
N GLU A 261 -11.87 1.56 19.35
CA GLU A 261 -12.84 2.63 19.22
C GLU A 261 -12.75 3.30 17.85
N ALA A 262 -11.55 3.72 17.44
CA ALA A 262 -11.33 4.35 16.14
C ALA A 262 -11.72 3.41 14.98
N ILE A 263 -11.38 2.12 15.07
CA ILE A 263 -11.73 1.11 14.07
C ILE A 263 -13.26 0.95 13.97
N ARG A 264 -13.97 0.89 15.10
CA ARG A 264 -15.45 0.82 15.12
C ARG A 264 -16.09 2.09 14.54
N LYS A 265 -15.60 3.27 14.89
CA LYS A 265 -16.12 4.55 14.34
C LYS A 265 -15.87 4.67 12.83
N MET A 266 -14.71 4.22 12.36
CA MET A 266 -14.37 4.13 10.93
C MET A 266 -15.40 3.27 10.18
N ALA A 267 -15.64 2.05 10.68
CA ALA A 267 -16.57 1.12 10.06
C ALA A 267 -18.02 1.62 10.09
N ALA A 268 -18.46 2.21 11.21
CA ALA A 268 -19.81 2.79 11.33
C ALA A 268 -20.09 3.91 10.30
N LYS A 269 -19.03 4.52 9.73
CA LYS A 269 -19.13 5.49 8.64
C LYS A 269 -18.96 4.92 7.23
N GLY A 270 -18.79 3.60 7.09
CA GLY A 270 -18.54 2.98 5.79
C GLY A 270 -17.08 3.07 5.33
N GLY A 271 -16.14 3.38 6.23
CA GLY A 271 -14.71 3.46 5.89
C GLY A 271 -14.06 2.08 5.70
N VAL A 272 -12.77 2.06 5.35
CA VAL A 272 -11.96 0.83 5.32
C VAL A 272 -10.63 1.10 6.03
N MET A 273 -10.12 0.10 6.74
CA MET A 273 -8.78 0.11 7.31
C MET A 273 -7.84 -0.82 6.53
N GLY A 274 -6.84 -0.22 5.88
CA GLY A 274 -5.66 -0.92 5.40
C GLY A 274 -4.76 -1.26 6.59
N THR A 275 -4.47 -2.55 6.76
CA THR A 275 -3.53 -3.05 7.77
C THR A 275 -2.37 -3.78 7.11
N GLY A 276 -1.33 -4.07 7.88
CA GLY A 276 -0.19 -4.86 7.39
C GLY A 276 1.15 -4.11 7.40
N VAL A 277 1.26 -3.03 8.18
CA VAL A 277 2.49 -2.25 8.28
C VAL A 277 3.51 -3.03 9.11
N ARG A 278 4.59 -3.51 8.47
CA ARG A 278 5.59 -4.42 9.07
C ARG A 278 6.14 -3.91 10.40
N ASN A 279 6.53 -2.65 10.47
CA ASN A 279 7.23 -2.09 11.64
C ASN A 279 6.33 -1.95 12.89
N PHE A 280 5.02 -2.12 12.73
CA PHE A 280 4.04 -1.91 13.80
C PHE A 280 3.31 -3.20 14.20
N VAL A 281 3.75 -4.37 13.72
CA VAL A 281 3.08 -5.65 13.98
C VAL A 281 3.16 -6.04 15.46
N SER A 282 4.34 -5.97 16.05
CA SER A 282 4.56 -6.36 17.45
C SER A 282 5.72 -5.60 18.04
N ALA A 283 5.72 -5.43 19.36
CA ALA A 283 6.89 -4.98 20.10
C ALA A 283 7.95 -6.10 20.27
N ARG A 284 7.61 -7.35 19.91
CA ARG A 284 8.49 -8.52 20.02
C ARG A 284 9.03 -8.93 18.65
N GLU A 285 10.32 -9.22 18.62
CA GLU A 285 10.97 -9.89 17.48
C GLU A 285 11.33 -11.36 17.79
N PRO A 286 11.42 -12.24 16.78
CA PRO A 286 11.04 -11.99 15.39
C PRO A 286 9.51 -11.93 15.22
N THR A 287 9.04 -10.98 14.41
CA THR A 287 7.66 -10.94 13.90
C THR A 287 7.45 -11.99 12.81
N THR A 288 6.26 -12.60 12.77
CA THR A 288 5.88 -13.63 11.81
C THR A 288 4.72 -13.19 10.91
N ILE A 289 4.46 -13.94 9.84
CA ILE A 289 3.28 -13.69 9.00
C ILE A 289 1.99 -13.94 9.78
N GLU A 290 1.98 -14.87 10.74
CA GLU A 290 0.85 -15.11 11.63
C GLU A 290 0.57 -13.88 12.52
N ASP A 291 1.61 -13.22 13.04
CA ASP A 291 1.45 -11.98 13.81
C ASP A 291 0.83 -10.86 12.94
N LEU A 292 1.28 -10.74 11.68
CA LEU A 292 0.68 -9.80 10.72
C LEU A 292 -0.80 -10.13 10.46
N LEU A 293 -1.11 -11.41 10.20
CA LEU A 293 -2.48 -11.89 9.91
C LEU A 293 -3.41 -11.73 11.12
N ASN A 294 -2.89 -11.72 12.34
CA ASN A 294 -3.69 -11.44 13.53
C ASN A 294 -4.31 -10.04 13.50
N HIS A 295 -3.64 -9.04 12.91
CA HIS A 295 -4.24 -7.72 12.72
C HIS A 295 -5.43 -7.74 11.77
N TYR A 296 -5.30 -8.40 10.61
CA TYR A 296 -6.42 -8.58 9.68
C TYR A 296 -7.61 -9.29 10.35
N ASN A 297 -7.33 -10.37 11.08
CA ASN A 297 -8.34 -11.11 11.83
C ASN A 297 -9.00 -10.26 12.94
N HIS A 298 -8.25 -9.41 13.62
CA HIS A 298 -8.76 -8.53 14.66
C HIS A 298 -9.76 -7.53 14.09
N VAL A 299 -9.39 -6.81 13.02
CA VAL A 299 -10.31 -5.86 12.35
C VAL A 299 -11.55 -6.59 11.83
N ALA A 300 -11.37 -7.72 11.14
CA ALA A 300 -12.49 -8.50 10.60
C ALA A 300 -13.47 -8.95 11.69
N LYS A 301 -12.98 -9.42 12.85
CA LYS A 301 -13.83 -9.80 13.99
C LYS A 301 -14.50 -8.61 14.64
N LEU A 302 -13.85 -7.44 14.63
CA LEU A 302 -14.34 -6.25 15.30
C LEU A 302 -15.47 -5.57 14.53
N VAL A 303 -15.33 -5.49 13.20
CA VAL A 303 -16.17 -4.66 12.34
C VAL A 303 -16.64 -5.32 11.04
N GLY A 304 -16.21 -6.54 10.72
CA GLY A 304 -16.56 -7.21 9.46
C GLY A 304 -15.46 -7.11 8.39
N VAL A 305 -15.44 -8.06 7.46
CA VAL A 305 -14.39 -8.17 6.41
C VAL A 305 -14.50 -7.07 5.35
N GLU A 306 -15.68 -6.48 5.19
CA GLU A 306 -15.97 -5.37 4.30
C GLU A 306 -15.26 -4.06 4.69
N HIS A 307 -14.76 -3.97 5.92
CA HIS A 307 -14.03 -2.83 6.45
C HIS A 307 -12.51 -3.10 6.59
N VAL A 308 -12.02 -4.22 6.05
CA VAL A 308 -10.61 -4.62 6.08
C VAL A 308 -9.99 -4.47 4.69
N GLY A 309 -8.81 -3.85 4.63
CA GLY A 309 -8.01 -3.71 3.42
C GLY A 309 -6.54 -4.02 3.67
N VAL A 310 -5.76 -3.98 2.58
CA VAL A 310 -4.29 -4.07 2.61
C VAL A 310 -3.74 -2.66 2.52
N GLY A 311 -2.88 -2.27 3.46
CA GLY A 311 -2.12 -1.02 3.42
C GLY A 311 -0.69 -1.33 3.85
N SER A 312 0.13 -1.73 2.88
CA SER A 312 1.40 -2.41 3.16
C SER A 312 2.49 -1.48 3.69
N ASP A 313 2.45 -0.21 3.25
CA ASP A 313 3.48 0.81 3.53
C ASP A 313 4.88 0.39 3.04
N ILE A 314 4.93 -0.42 1.97
CA ILE A 314 6.16 -0.93 1.35
C ILE A 314 6.08 -0.95 -0.17
N ASP A 315 7.22 -0.91 -0.84
CA ASP A 315 7.31 -1.23 -2.26
C ASP A 315 7.38 -2.75 -2.49
N LEU A 316 7.70 -3.18 -3.71
CA LEU A 316 7.79 -4.60 -4.06
C LEU A 316 9.00 -5.32 -3.45
N ASP A 317 10.03 -4.58 -3.05
CA ASP A 317 11.29 -5.10 -2.53
C ASP A 317 11.26 -5.22 -1.00
N GLY A 318 10.48 -4.33 -0.35
CA GLY A 318 10.33 -4.28 1.08
C GLY A 318 11.58 -3.78 1.81
N TYR A 319 11.49 -3.75 3.13
CA TYR A 319 12.56 -3.19 3.97
C TYR A 319 13.84 -4.03 4.02
N ASP A 320 13.76 -5.34 3.75
CA ASP A 320 14.92 -6.23 3.83
C ASP A 320 15.93 -5.97 2.70
N ALA A 321 15.47 -5.40 1.58
CA ALA A 321 16.29 -4.97 0.46
C ALA A 321 16.92 -3.58 0.66
N LEU A 322 16.54 -2.85 1.72
CA LEU A 322 17.13 -1.54 1.98
C LEU A 322 18.60 -1.65 2.36
N PRO A 323 19.45 -0.72 1.89
CA PRO A 323 20.82 -0.60 2.38
C PRO A 323 20.87 -0.44 3.90
N GLU A 324 21.89 -1.03 4.55
CA GLU A 324 22.02 -1.04 6.02
C GLU A 324 22.00 0.36 6.66
N ASP A 325 22.52 1.37 5.96
CA ASP A 325 22.52 2.75 6.42
C ASP A 325 21.12 3.39 6.48
N TYR A 326 20.12 2.77 5.82
CA TYR A 326 18.71 3.17 5.87
C TYR A 326 17.88 2.39 6.87
N LYS A 327 18.29 1.17 7.24
CA LYS A 327 17.59 0.37 8.27
C LYS A 327 17.53 1.08 9.63
N LYS A 328 18.45 2.01 9.90
CA LYS A 328 18.46 2.84 11.13
C LYS A 328 17.33 3.88 11.20
N TRP A 329 16.63 4.14 10.09
CA TRP A 329 15.53 5.10 10.00
C TRP A 329 14.14 4.44 9.97
N LEU A 330 14.09 3.10 10.05
CA LEU A 330 12.88 2.29 10.14
C LEU A 330 12.36 2.16 11.57
#